data_AF-A0A9D6F0S7-F1
#
_entry.id   AF-A0A9D6F0S7-F1
#
_cell.length_a   1.000
_cell.length_b   1.000
_cell.length_c   1.000
_cell.angle_alpha   90.00
_cell.angle_beta   90.00
_cell.angle_gamma   90.00
#
_symmetry.space_group_name_H-M   'P 1'
#
loop_
_entity.id
_entity.type
_entity.pdbx_description
1 polymer ?
#
loop_
_entity_poly.entity_id
_entity_poly.type
_entity_poly.pdbx_seq_one_letter_code
_entity_poly.pdbx_strand_id
1 'polypeptide(L)' 'MSQIEAIYRNGVFEPLEPVDLKDEQRVRLSIEVADKGAIEAWFKCAAALREEILERRRGEPVPDSTLGIAEDRMR' A
#
# COMPACT_ATOMS: atom_id res chain seq x y z
N MET A 1 23.08 -14.33 -4.77
CA MET A 1 22.82 -13.53 -3.55
C MET A 1 21.31 -13.36 -3.49
N SER A 2 20.66 -13.74 -2.39
CA SER A 2 19.22 -13.53 -2.23
C SER A 2 18.97 -12.05 -1.97
N GLN A 3 18.18 -11.42 -2.84
CA GLN A 3 17.66 -10.08 -2.62
C GLN A 3 16.40 -10.22 -1.78
N ILE A 4 16.35 -9.53 -0.64
CA ILE A 4 15.20 -9.54 0.27
C ILE A 4 14.48 -8.21 0.07
N GLU A 5 13.21 -8.26 -0.30
CA GLU A 5 12.36 -7.08 -0.31
C GLU A 5 11.77 -6.86 1.09
N ALA A 6 11.77 -5.61 1.54
CA ALA A 6 11.31 -5.25 2.87
C ALA A 6 10.68 -3.85 2.89
N ILE A 7 9.77 -3.64 3.83
CA ILE A 7 9.19 -2.34 4.14
C ILE A 7 9.93 -1.77 5.34
N TYR A 8 10.44 -0.54 5.22
CA TYR A 8 11.00 0.18 6.36
C TYR A 8 9.88 0.88 7.14
N ARG A 9 9.65 0.45 8.38
CA ARG A 9 8.63 1.00 9.28
C ARG A 9 9.20 1.15 10.69
N ASN A 10 9.04 2.33 11.29
CA ASN A 10 9.42 2.61 12.68
C ASN A 10 10.88 2.23 13.05
N GLY A 11 11.82 2.33 12.12
CA GLY A 11 13.23 1.95 12.38
C GLY A 11 13.57 0.48 12.12
N VAL A 12 12.60 -0.33 11.68
CA VAL A 12 12.76 -1.77 11.42
C VAL A 12 12.50 -2.06 9.94
N PHE A 13 13.30 -2.96 9.35
CA PHE A 13 13.02 -3.51 8.02
C PHE A 13 12.19 -4.79 8.18
N GLU A 14 10.91 -4.72 7.80
CA GLU A 14 9.97 -5.85 7.80
C GLU A 14 10.03 -6.55 6.44
N PRO A 15 10.59 -7.77 6.32
CA PRO A 15 10.67 -8.46 5.04
C PRO A 15 9.28 -8.86 4.52
N LEU A 16 9.08 -8.79 3.21
CA LEU A 16 7.81 -9.19 2.57
C LEU A 16 7.61 -10.70 2.58
N GLU A 17 8.70 -11.46 2.61
CA GLU A 17 8.71 -12.92 2.67
C GLU A 17 9.50 -13.40 3.90
N PRO A 18 9.17 -14.56 4.48
CA PRO A 18 9.93 -15.14 5.58
C PRO A 18 11.40 -15.35 5.19
N VAL A 19 12.31 -14.90 6.06
CA VAL A 19 13.75 -15.06 5.86
C VAL A 19 14.29 -16.03 6.91
N ASP A 20 15.03 -17.03 6.46
CA ASP A 20 15.72 -17.97 7.35
C ASP A 20 17.05 -17.38 7.82
N LEU A 21 16.98 -16.54 8.86
CA LEU A 21 18.14 -15.98 9.56
C LEU A 21 18.07 -16.35 11.03
N LYS A 22 19.24 -16.52 11.65
CA LYS A 22 19.34 -16.70 13.10
C LYS A 22 19.07 -15.37 13.82
N ASP A 23 18.59 -15.47 15.05
CA ASP A 23 18.49 -14.31 15.95
C ASP A 23 19.86 -13.63 16.07
N GLU A 24 19.86 -12.29 16.05
CA GLU A 24 21.06 -11.44 16.11
C GLU A 24 22.09 -11.64 14.99
N GLN A 25 21.71 -12.30 13.89
CA GLN A 25 22.59 -12.48 12.73
C GLN A 25 22.93 -11.12 12.10
N ARG A 26 24.21 -10.75 12.13
CA ARG A 26 24.70 -9.54 11.46
C ARG A 26 24.61 -9.70 9.94
N VAL A 27 23.87 -8.80 9.30
CA VAL A 27 23.73 -8.72 7.84
C VAL A 27 24.26 -7.40 7.30
N ARG A 28 24.62 -7.37 6.01
CA ARG A 28 24.95 -6.13 5.29
C ARG A 28 23.78 -5.80 4.37
N LEU A 29 23.23 -4.61 4.52
CA LEU A 29 22.11 -4.14 3.70
C LEU A 29 22.64 -3.36 2.50
N SER A 30 22.07 -3.62 1.33
CA SER A 30 22.13 -2.73 0.17
C SER A 30 20.72 -2.19 -0.04
N ILE A 31 20.55 -0.88 0.09
CA ILE A 31 19.23 -0.24 0.05
C ILE A 31 19.02 0.34 -1.34
N GLU A 32 18.02 -0.18 -2.03
CA GLU A 32 17.47 0.42 -3.23
C GLU A 32 16.06 0.88 -2.89
N VAL A 33 15.77 2.17 -3.09
CA VAL A 33 14.42 2.68 -2.87
C VAL A 33 13.56 2.14 -4.00
N ALA A 34 12.65 1.21 -3.66
CA ALA A 34 11.70 0.66 -4.62
C ALA A 34 10.94 1.81 -5.29
N ASP A 35 10.91 1.79 -6.62
CA ASP A 35 10.44 2.91 -7.42
C ASP A 35 8.98 3.26 -7.08
N LYS A 36 8.79 4.47 -6.56
CA LYS A 36 7.47 5.04 -6.22
C LYS A 36 6.57 5.19 -7.44
N GLY A 37 7.13 5.12 -8.65
CA GLY A 37 6.40 5.31 -9.90
C GLY A 37 5.18 4.39 -10.04
N ALA A 38 5.27 3.14 -9.59
CA ALA A 38 4.16 2.19 -9.69
C ALA A 38 2.98 2.57 -8.78
N ILE A 39 3.26 3.04 -7.57
CA ILE A 39 2.23 3.45 -6.60
C ILE A 39 1.58 4.77 -7.04
N GLU A 40 2.37 5.75 -7.47
CA GLU A 40 1.82 7.02 -7.97
C GLU A 40 1.00 6.84 -9.25
N ALA A 41 1.46 5.99 -10.17
CA ALA A 41 0.70 5.63 -11.37
C ALA A 41 -0.60 4.90 -11.02
N TRP A 42 -0.55 3.96 -10.07
CA TRP A 42 -1.74 3.28 -9.57
C TRP A 42 -2.74 4.24 -8.94
N PHE A 43 -2.29 5.20 -8.12
CA PHE A 43 -3.15 6.23 -7.54
C PHE A 43 -3.80 7.11 -8.61
N LYS A 44 -3.06 7.49 -9.66
CA LYS A 44 -3.62 8.23 -10.81
C LYS A 44 -4.69 7.41 -11.55
N CYS A 45 -4.42 6.13 -11.79
CA CYS A 45 -5.39 5.23 -12.41
C CYS A 45 -6.66 5.06 -11.54
N ALA A 46 -6.50 4.85 -10.24
CA ALA A 46 -7.61 4.71 -9.31
C ALA A 46 -8.44 6.00 -9.20
N ALA A 47 -7.79 7.17 -9.21
CA ALA A 47 -8.47 8.46 -9.23
C ALA A 47 -9.28 8.64 -10.53
N ALA A 48 -8.69 8.34 -11.69
CA ALA A 48 -9.39 8.44 -12.98
C ALA A 48 -10.62 7.51 -13.05
N LEU A 49 -10.49 6.27 -12.58
CA LEU A 49 -11.60 5.32 -12.52
C LEU A 49 -12.72 5.81 -11.59
N ARG A 50 -12.38 6.42 -10.45
CA ARG A 50 -13.35 7.01 -9.53
C ARG A 50 -14.15 8.12 -10.21
N GLU A 51 -13.48 9.05 -10.89
CA GLU A 51 -14.16 10.15 -11.61
C GLU A 51 -15.08 9.59 -12.69
N GLU A 52 -14.64 8.59 -13.46
CA GLU A 52 -15.48 7.94 -14.46
C GLU A 52 -16.75 7.31 -13.87
N ILE A 53 -16.64 6.64 -12.71
CA ILE A 53 -17.79 6.06 -12.01
C ILE A 53 -18.77 7.15 -11.56
N LEU A 54 -18.25 8.25 -11.02
CA LEU A 54 -19.06 9.40 -10.58
C LEU A 54 -19.76 10.08 -11.76
N GLU A 55 -19.06 10.28 -12.88
CA GLU A 55 -19.61 10.87 -14.10
C GLU A 55 -20.70 9.98 -14.72
N ARG A 56 -20.44 8.67 -14.87
CA ARG A 56 -21.42 7.71 -15.41
C ARG A 56 -22.69 7.64 -14.57
N ARG A 57 -22.57 7.81 -13.25
CA ARG A 57 -23.70 7.81 -12.31
C ARG A 57 -24.28 9.21 -12.06
N ARG A 58 -23.78 10.26 -12.71
CA ARG A 58 -24.16 11.67 -12.46
C ARG A 58 -24.12 12.06 -10.97
N GLY A 59 -23.16 11.51 -10.22
CA GLY A 59 -23.06 11.71 -8.78
C GLY A 59 -24.11 10.97 -7.94
N GLU A 60 -24.89 10.05 -8.52
CA GLU A 60 -25.74 9.15 -7.73
C GLU A 60 -24.87 8.24 -6.85
N PRO A 61 -25.18 8.13 -5.55
CA PRO A 61 -24.44 7.29 -4.63
C PRO A 61 -24.50 5.84 -5.09
N VAL A 62 -23.37 5.13 -4.94
CA VAL A 62 -23.33 3.70 -5.24
C VAL A 62 -24.17 2.98 -4.17
N PRO A 63 -25.16 2.14 -4.55
CA PRO A 63 -25.89 1.33 -3.57
C PRO A 63 -24.89 0.53 -2.73
N ASP A 64 -25.07 0.47 -1.41
CA ASP A 64 -24.13 -0.06 -0.39
C ASP A 64 -22.86 0.76 -0.09
N SER A 65 -22.63 1.94 -0.71
CA SER A 65 -21.57 2.88 -0.25
C SER A 65 -22.01 3.75 0.93
N THR A 66 -22.77 3.16 1.85
CA THR A 66 -23.20 3.79 3.10
C THR A 66 -21.97 4.28 3.87
N LEU A 67 -22.10 5.45 4.50
CA LEU A 67 -21.14 6.19 5.32
C LEU A 67 -20.55 5.41 6.53
N GLY A 68 -20.59 4.08 6.55
CA GLY A 68 -20.16 3.22 7.66
C GLY A 68 -18.66 3.23 7.94
N ILE A 69 -17.82 3.72 7.02
CA ILE A 69 -16.37 3.90 7.27
C ILE A 69 -16.13 5.01 8.31
N ALA A 70 -17.04 6.00 8.41
CA ALA A 70 -16.95 7.07 9.41
C ALA A 70 -17.39 6.59 10.81
N GLU A 71 -18.39 5.69 10.89
CA GLU A 71 -18.88 5.16 12.17
C GLU A 71 -17.85 4.26 12.86
N ASP A 72 -17.06 3.48 12.11
CA ASP A 72 -16.03 2.59 12.66
C ASP A 72 -14.82 3.33 13.26
N ARG A 73 -14.64 4.62 12.92
CA ARG A 73 -13.59 5.49 13.49
C ARG A 73 -14.02 6.26 14.74
N MET A 74 -15.31 6.23 15.09
CA MET A 74 -15.85 6.91 16.28
C MET A 74 -16.02 5.97 17.48
N ARG A 75 -15.53 4.72 17.40
CA ARG A 75 -15.62 3.72 18.46
C ARG A 75 -14.29 3.46 19.16
#